data_AF-A0A8M1KEQ5-F1
#
_entry.id   AF-A0A8M1KEQ5-F1
#
_cell.length_a   1.000
_cell.length_b   1.000
_cell.length_c   1.000
_cell.angle_alpha   90.00
_cell.angle_beta   90.00
_cell.angle_gamma   90.00
#
_symmetry.space_group_name_H-M   'P 1'
#
loop_
_entity.id
_entity.type
_entity.pdbx_description
1 polymer ?
#
loop_
_entity_poly.entity_id
_entity_poly.type
_entity_poly.pdbx_seq_one_letter_code
_entity_poly.pdbx_strand_id
1 'polypeptide(L)'
;MAMVKLMLISCSHNVIKIHTANYGRTTSTVCSVNQPPHKIDNTNCYSSDTLSVVKESCDGQLRCSIKASNRIFSNPCPGIYKYLDISYSCVPLRLDVIKIHAANYGRTDGHTCSVGRAADEVTNTRCRTSLALGRVKDRCDGQDRCMVMASSDIFPDRCPGTYKYLDISYSCVTEM
;
A
#
# COMPACT_ATOMS: atom_id res chain seq x y z
N MET A 1 -35.68 11.35 -13.63
CA MET A 1 -34.65 11.56 -12.59
C MET A 1 -34.16 10.21 -12.11
N ALA A 2 -32.87 9.91 -12.26
CA ALA A 2 -32.27 8.72 -11.66
C ALA A 2 -32.03 9.00 -10.18
N MET A 3 -32.64 8.21 -9.28
CA MET A 3 -32.30 8.24 -7.87
C MET A 3 -30.82 7.87 -7.75
N VAL A 4 -30.02 8.85 -7.37
CA VAL A 4 -28.61 8.68 -7.06
C VAL A 4 -28.54 7.90 -5.76
N LYS A 5 -28.21 6.61 -5.80
CA LYS A 5 -27.93 5.85 -4.58
C LYS A 5 -26.42 5.84 -4.36
N LEU A 6 -26.01 6.41 -3.23
CA LEU A 6 -24.63 6.36 -2.76
C LEU A 6 -24.42 4.99 -2.10
N MET A 7 -23.42 4.25 -2.57
CA MET A 7 -22.99 3.01 -1.92
C MET A 7 -21.89 3.36 -0.93
N LEU A 8 -22.07 2.99 0.34
CA LEU A 8 -21.06 3.15 1.38
C LEU A 8 -20.54 1.77 1.78
N ILE A 9 -19.24 1.57 1.61
CA ILE A 9 -18.53 0.35 2.00
C ILE A 9 -17.54 0.72 3.08
N SER A 10 -17.49 -0.05 4.17
CA SER A 10 -16.55 0.20 5.26
C SER A 10 -16.04 -1.09 5.90
N CYS A 11 -14.75 -1.09 6.21
CA CYS A 11 -14.05 -2.08 7.00
C CYS A 11 -13.42 -1.36 8.21
N SER A 12 -13.45 -1.97 9.40
CA SER A 12 -12.99 -1.29 10.63
C SER A 12 -11.46 -1.20 10.71
N HIS A 13 -10.77 -2.34 10.64
CA HIS A 13 -9.31 -2.47 10.76
C HIS A 13 -8.64 -3.09 9.52
N ASN A 14 -9.44 -3.36 8.49
CA ASN A 14 -9.04 -4.04 7.26
C ASN A 14 -9.31 -3.11 6.08
N VAL A 15 -8.71 -3.41 4.93
CA VAL A 15 -8.99 -2.69 3.68
C VAL A 15 -9.98 -3.44 2.81
N ILE A 16 -10.71 -2.67 2.01
CA ILE A 16 -11.68 -3.20 1.05
C ILE A 16 -10.91 -3.89 -0.09
N LYS A 17 -11.36 -5.09 -0.45
CA LYS A 17 -10.98 -5.79 -1.68
C LYS A 17 -12.22 -6.14 -2.48
N ILE A 18 -12.33 -5.62 -3.70
CA ILE A 18 -13.45 -5.84 -4.60
C ILE A 18 -13.22 -7.10 -5.44
N HIS A 19 -14.20 -8.01 -5.43
CA HIS A 19 -14.17 -9.26 -6.20
C HIS A 19 -14.91 -9.10 -7.53
N THR A 20 -16.15 -8.63 -7.45
CA THR A 20 -17.03 -8.42 -8.62
C THR A 20 -17.81 -7.12 -8.43
N ALA A 21 -18.15 -6.47 -9.53
CA ALA A 21 -19.05 -5.32 -9.53
C ALA A 21 -19.79 -5.21 -10.87
N ASN A 22 -21.06 -4.82 -10.82
CA ASN A 22 -21.87 -4.56 -12.01
C ASN A 22 -22.77 -3.34 -11.80
N TYR A 23 -22.65 -2.34 -12.68
CA TYR A 23 -23.59 -1.24 -12.80
C TYR A 23 -24.53 -1.54 -13.96
N GLY A 24 -25.70 -2.10 -13.64
CA GLY A 24 -26.55 -2.74 -14.62
C GLY A 24 -27.84 -3.25 -14.02
N ARG A 25 -28.36 -4.36 -14.56
CA ARG A 25 -29.50 -5.09 -14.00
C ARG A 25 -29.39 -6.56 -14.37
N THR A 26 -29.37 -7.42 -13.35
CA THR A 26 -29.30 -8.89 -13.48
C THR A 26 -30.58 -9.59 -13.01
N THR A 27 -31.52 -8.85 -12.41
CA THR A 27 -32.82 -9.34 -11.95
C THR A 27 -33.87 -8.25 -11.98
N SER A 28 -35.13 -8.63 -12.17
CA SER A 28 -36.30 -7.74 -12.18
C SER A 28 -36.77 -7.33 -10.78
N THR A 29 -36.26 -7.96 -9.72
CA THR A 29 -36.75 -7.78 -8.34
C THR A 29 -35.98 -6.71 -7.56
N VAL A 30 -34.66 -6.62 -7.74
CA VAL A 30 -33.81 -5.64 -7.04
C VAL A 30 -34.07 -4.22 -7.56
N CYS A 31 -34.23 -3.28 -6.63
CA CYS A 31 -34.50 -1.86 -6.93
C CYS A 31 -35.64 -1.68 -7.95
N SER A 32 -36.72 -2.46 -7.80
CA SER A 32 -37.86 -2.52 -8.72
C SER A 32 -39.08 -1.72 -8.25
N VAL A 33 -39.13 -1.38 -6.95
CA VAL A 33 -40.23 -0.63 -6.34
C VAL A 33 -40.43 0.69 -7.09
N ASN A 34 -41.67 0.96 -7.49
CA ASN A 34 -42.08 2.14 -8.25
C ASN A 34 -41.41 2.29 -9.64
N GLN A 35 -40.86 1.22 -10.22
CA GLN A 35 -40.36 1.22 -11.59
C GLN A 35 -41.40 0.65 -12.56
N PRO A 36 -41.61 1.29 -13.74
CA PRO A 36 -42.41 0.71 -14.80
C PRO A 36 -41.85 -0.64 -15.29
N PRO A 37 -42.70 -1.59 -15.73
CA PRO A 37 -42.26 -2.91 -16.20
C PRO A 37 -41.16 -2.85 -17.28
N HIS A 38 -41.29 -1.95 -18.27
CA HIS A 38 -40.31 -1.77 -19.35
C HIS A 38 -38.94 -1.24 -18.92
N LYS A 39 -38.77 -0.84 -17.64
CA LYS A 39 -37.48 -0.40 -17.10
C LYS A 39 -36.76 -1.49 -16.30
N ILE A 40 -37.42 -2.62 -16.07
CA ILE A 40 -36.93 -3.73 -15.23
C ILE A 40 -36.98 -5.09 -15.94
N ASP A 41 -37.44 -5.12 -17.19
CA ASP A 41 -37.60 -6.32 -18.02
C ASP A 41 -36.26 -6.87 -18.54
N ASN A 42 -35.33 -6.00 -18.92
CA ASN A 42 -34.00 -6.42 -19.33
C ASN A 42 -33.11 -6.71 -18.12
N THR A 43 -32.93 -8.01 -17.85
CA THR A 43 -32.05 -8.54 -16.81
C THR A 43 -30.70 -9.05 -17.34
N ASN A 44 -30.39 -8.78 -18.61
CA ASN A 44 -29.10 -9.10 -19.22
C ASN A 44 -28.29 -7.81 -19.45
N CYS A 45 -28.28 -6.93 -18.44
CA CYS A 45 -27.59 -5.64 -18.51
C CYS A 45 -26.33 -5.65 -17.65
N TYR A 46 -25.18 -5.71 -18.31
CA TYR A 46 -23.86 -5.78 -17.71
C TYR A 46 -22.96 -4.67 -18.25
N SER A 47 -22.18 -4.03 -17.38
CA SER A 47 -21.15 -3.07 -17.79
C SER A 47 -19.76 -3.62 -17.52
N SER A 48 -18.92 -3.70 -18.55
CA SER A 48 -17.59 -4.28 -18.47
C SER A 48 -16.58 -3.43 -17.68
N ASP A 49 -16.81 -2.13 -17.61
CA ASP A 49 -15.95 -1.14 -16.92
C ASP A 49 -16.24 -1.02 -15.42
N THR A 50 -17.36 -1.56 -14.91
CA THR A 50 -17.75 -1.31 -13.52
C THR A 50 -16.71 -1.86 -12.55
N LEU A 51 -16.21 -3.08 -12.79
CA LEU A 51 -15.25 -3.71 -11.88
C LEU A 51 -13.96 -2.88 -11.76
N SER A 52 -13.42 -2.39 -12.87
CA SER A 52 -12.21 -1.56 -12.85
C SER A 52 -12.43 -0.24 -12.13
N VAL A 53 -13.54 0.45 -12.41
CA VAL A 53 -13.85 1.75 -11.79
C VAL A 53 -14.06 1.62 -10.28
N VAL A 54 -14.76 0.58 -9.83
CA VAL A 54 -14.98 0.33 -8.39
C VAL A 54 -13.68 -0.09 -7.71
N LYS A 55 -12.85 -0.94 -8.34
CA LYS A 55 -11.53 -1.31 -7.80
C LYS A 55 -10.64 -0.09 -7.63
N GLU A 56 -10.51 0.73 -8.66
CA GLU A 56 -9.71 1.96 -8.61
C GLU A 56 -10.20 2.91 -7.51
N SER A 57 -11.51 2.99 -7.32
CA SER A 57 -12.10 3.88 -6.31
C SER A 57 -12.03 3.35 -4.88
N CYS A 58 -12.01 2.03 -4.68
CA CYS A 58 -12.26 1.43 -3.36
C CYS A 58 -11.20 0.45 -2.84
N ASP A 59 -10.43 -0.23 -3.72
CA ASP A 59 -9.43 -1.21 -3.25
C ASP A 59 -8.40 -0.52 -2.35
N GLY A 60 -8.04 -1.15 -1.23
CA GLY A 60 -7.04 -0.62 -0.29
C GLY A 60 -7.55 0.47 0.64
N GLN A 61 -8.81 0.91 0.52
CA GLN A 61 -9.40 1.90 1.43
C GLN A 61 -10.10 1.23 2.61
N LEU A 62 -10.09 1.88 3.78
CA LEU A 62 -10.92 1.48 4.94
C LEU A 62 -12.40 1.78 4.71
N ARG A 63 -12.68 2.87 3.97
CA ARG A 63 -14.02 3.35 3.67
C ARG A 63 -14.06 3.84 2.24
N CYS A 64 -15.04 3.39 1.46
CA CYS A 64 -15.27 3.84 0.11
C CYS A 64 -16.71 4.31 -0.07
N SER A 65 -16.89 5.36 -0.85
CA SER A 65 -18.19 5.90 -1.20
C SER A 65 -18.27 6.12 -2.70
N ILE A 66 -19.11 5.35 -3.40
CA ILE A 66 -19.25 5.45 -4.85
C ILE A 66 -20.70 5.62 -5.27
N LYS A 67 -20.90 6.47 -6.28
CA LYS A 67 -22.22 6.87 -6.76
C LYS A 67 -22.63 6.02 -7.96
N ALA A 68 -23.74 5.30 -7.83
CA ALA A 68 -24.35 4.56 -8.94
C ALA A 68 -24.96 5.54 -9.96
N SER A 69 -24.20 5.89 -11.01
CA SER A 69 -24.68 6.80 -12.06
C SER A 69 -23.94 6.65 -13.38
N ASN A 70 -24.61 7.01 -14.48
CA ASN A 70 -24.05 7.04 -15.84
C ASN A 70 -22.93 8.09 -16.03
N ARG A 71 -22.63 8.91 -15.01
CA ARG A 71 -21.49 9.84 -15.05
C ARG A 71 -20.19 9.17 -14.60
N ILE A 72 -20.31 8.13 -13.78
CA ILE A 72 -19.18 7.39 -13.21
C ILE A 72 -18.94 6.10 -14.00
N PHE A 73 -20.02 5.45 -14.41
CA PHE A 73 -20.00 4.20 -15.16
C PHE A 73 -20.58 4.40 -16.55
N SER A 74 -20.19 3.53 -17.49
CA SER A 74 -20.85 3.44 -18.79
C SER A 74 -22.35 3.14 -18.66
N ASN A 75 -23.11 3.44 -19.71
CA ASN A 75 -24.54 3.15 -19.79
C ASN A 75 -24.79 1.95 -20.72
N PRO A 76 -24.64 0.71 -20.23
CA PRO A 76 -24.72 -0.50 -21.06
C PRO A 76 -26.12 -0.78 -21.62
N CYS A 77 -27.16 -0.30 -20.95
CA CYS A 77 -28.55 -0.50 -21.34
C CYS A 77 -29.34 0.82 -21.15
N PRO A 78 -29.44 1.66 -22.20
CA PRO A 78 -30.28 2.85 -22.18
C PRO A 78 -31.76 2.49 -21.93
N GLY A 79 -32.49 3.37 -21.22
CA GLY A 79 -33.91 3.14 -20.88
C GLY A 79 -34.16 2.24 -19.67
N ILE A 80 -33.24 1.32 -19.36
CA ILE A 80 -33.34 0.40 -18.22
C ILE A 80 -32.87 1.06 -16.92
N TYR A 81 -33.62 0.87 -15.85
CA TYR A 81 -33.26 1.33 -14.52
C TYR A 81 -32.19 0.41 -13.93
N LYS A 82 -31.01 0.95 -13.64
CA LYS A 82 -29.83 0.20 -13.20
C LYS A 82 -29.61 0.32 -11.70
N TYR A 83 -28.86 -0.64 -11.15
CA TYR A 83 -28.31 -0.59 -9.81
C TYR A 83 -26.83 -1.00 -9.84
N LEU A 84 -26.09 -0.60 -8.81
CA LEU A 84 -24.72 -1.04 -8.58
C LEU A 84 -24.75 -2.22 -7.61
N ASP A 85 -24.25 -3.35 -8.06
CA ASP A 85 -24.07 -4.56 -7.26
C ASP A 85 -22.57 -4.84 -7.12
N ILE A 86 -22.10 -5.12 -5.89
CA ILE A 86 -20.68 -5.26 -5.55
C ILE A 86 -20.52 -6.41 -4.58
N SER A 87 -19.61 -7.33 -4.90
CA SER A 87 -19.06 -8.30 -3.94
C SER A 87 -17.68 -7.85 -3.48
N TYR A 88 -17.48 -7.77 -2.16
CA TYR A 88 -16.22 -7.35 -1.56
C TYR A 88 -15.93 -8.14 -0.29
N SER A 89 -14.68 -8.08 0.15
CA SER A 89 -14.24 -8.58 1.45
C SER A 89 -13.33 -7.56 2.14
N CYS A 90 -13.31 -7.60 3.47
CA CYS A 90 -12.35 -6.86 4.27
C CYS A 90 -11.10 -7.71 4.51
N VAL A 91 -9.98 -7.36 3.89
CA VAL A 91 -8.71 -8.08 4.02
C VAL A 91 -7.72 -7.29 4.89
N PRO A 92 -6.82 -7.95 5.63
CA PRO A 92 -5.77 -7.25 6.39
C PRO A 92 -4.98 -6.29 5.49
N LEU A 93 -4.64 -5.12 6.05
CA LEU A 93 -3.78 -4.17 5.38
C LEU A 93 -2.38 -4.80 5.26
N ARG A 94 -1.93 -5.07 4.05
CA ARG A 94 -0.57 -5.53 3.81
C ARG A 94 0.35 -4.32 3.72
N LEU A 95 1.11 -4.08 4.78
CA LEU A 95 2.15 -3.05 4.80
C LEU A 95 3.49 -3.75 4.61
N ASP A 96 4.22 -3.35 3.56
CA ASP A 96 5.61 -3.74 3.41
C ASP A 96 6.44 -2.84 4.31
N VAL A 97 7.05 -3.44 5.33
CA VAL A 97 7.86 -2.73 6.32
C VAL A 97 9.30 -3.21 6.28
N ILE A 98 10.20 -2.33 6.66
CA ILE A 98 11.63 -2.61 6.76
C ILE A 98 11.87 -3.59 7.91
N LYS A 99 12.70 -4.61 7.64
CA LYS A 99 13.26 -5.52 8.64
C LYS A 99 14.77 -5.58 8.48
N ILE A 100 15.49 -5.18 9.52
CA ILE A 100 16.95 -5.11 9.54
C ILE A 100 17.55 -6.48 9.91
N HIS A 101 18.48 -6.97 9.09
CA HIS A 101 19.20 -8.23 9.32
C HIS A 101 20.56 -8.01 9.96
N ALA A 102 21.30 -7.03 9.46
CA ALA A 102 22.63 -6.67 9.94
C ALA A 102 22.87 -5.17 9.77
N ALA A 103 23.67 -4.59 10.66
CA ALA A 103 24.19 -3.24 10.47
C ALA A 103 25.55 -3.10 11.15
N ASN A 104 26.43 -2.30 10.55
CA ASN A 104 27.74 -1.97 11.08
C ASN A 104 28.07 -0.50 10.83
N TYR A 105 28.44 0.23 11.89
CA TYR A 105 29.06 1.55 11.78
C TYR A 105 30.54 1.42 12.08
N GLY A 106 31.38 1.56 11.06
CA GLY A 106 32.79 1.23 11.15
C GLY A 106 33.47 1.18 9.79
N ARG A 107 34.43 0.27 9.64
CA ARG A 107 35.11 0.00 8.38
C ARG A 107 35.47 -1.48 8.31
N THR A 108 34.98 -2.16 7.28
CA THR A 108 35.21 -3.59 7.02
C THR A 108 36.07 -3.86 5.80
N ASP A 109 36.35 -2.83 5.00
CA ASP A 109 37.20 -2.89 3.81
C ASP A 109 37.90 -1.55 3.56
N GLY A 110 38.92 -1.56 2.70
CA GLY A 110 39.76 -0.39 2.43
C GLY A 110 39.29 0.48 1.25
N HIS A 111 38.13 0.19 0.64
CA HIS A 111 37.74 0.77 -0.66
C HIS A 111 36.39 1.51 -0.57
N THR A 112 35.48 1.03 0.26
CA THR A 112 34.23 1.68 0.58
C THR A 112 34.50 3.04 1.23
N CYS A 113 33.93 4.09 0.64
CA CYS A 113 34.08 5.48 1.08
C CYS A 113 35.54 5.91 1.32
N SER A 114 36.48 5.52 0.43
CA SER A 114 37.91 5.82 0.57
C SER A 114 38.40 7.04 -0.24
N VAL A 115 37.63 7.50 -1.23
CA VAL A 115 38.03 8.61 -2.11
C VAL A 115 38.24 9.88 -1.31
N GLY A 116 39.41 10.51 -1.47
CA GLY A 116 39.78 11.75 -0.77
C GLY A 116 40.15 11.58 0.70
N ARG A 117 40.36 10.34 1.18
CA ARG A 117 40.79 10.04 2.56
C ARG A 117 42.29 9.77 2.64
N ALA A 118 42.87 10.07 3.79
CA ALA A 118 44.27 9.74 4.05
C ALA A 118 44.44 8.23 4.23
N ALA A 119 45.65 7.72 3.97
CA ALA A 119 45.92 6.28 3.97
C ALA A 119 45.70 5.66 5.36
N ASP A 120 46.08 6.36 6.42
CA ASP A 120 45.87 5.97 7.81
C ASP A 120 44.38 5.84 8.16
N GLU A 121 43.51 6.72 7.64
CA GLU A 121 42.06 6.70 7.89
C GLU A 121 41.33 5.46 7.32
N VAL A 122 41.92 4.77 6.32
CA VAL A 122 41.28 3.66 5.59
C VAL A 122 41.93 2.29 5.84
N THR A 123 43.05 2.23 6.55
CA THR A 123 43.79 0.98 6.79
C THR A 123 43.13 0.05 7.81
N ASN A 124 42.37 0.58 8.77
CA ASN A 124 41.71 -0.22 9.79
C ASN A 124 40.40 -0.84 9.28
N THR A 125 40.50 -2.02 8.67
CA THR A 125 39.37 -2.78 8.11
C THR A 125 38.72 -3.76 9.09
N ARG A 126 39.13 -3.72 10.36
CA ARG A 126 38.53 -4.52 11.44
C ARG A 126 37.72 -3.66 12.41
N CYS A 127 37.36 -2.45 12.00
CA CYS A 127 36.52 -1.58 12.80
C CYS A 127 35.04 -1.99 12.68
N ARG A 128 34.53 -2.63 13.73
CA ARG A 128 33.12 -3.04 13.82
C ARG A 128 32.51 -2.61 15.14
N THR A 129 31.21 -2.36 15.12
CA THR A 129 30.42 -2.11 16.35
C THR A 129 29.18 -3.00 16.38
N SER A 130 29.01 -3.74 17.47
CA SER A 130 27.81 -4.57 17.69
C SER A 130 26.56 -3.73 18.01
N LEU A 131 26.74 -2.44 18.34
CA LEU A 131 25.63 -1.55 18.70
C LEU A 131 24.85 -1.05 17.49
N ALA A 132 25.45 -1.05 16.29
CA ALA A 132 24.80 -0.52 15.09
C ALA A 132 23.52 -1.27 14.75
N LEU A 133 23.53 -2.61 14.86
CA LEU A 133 22.34 -3.43 14.59
C LEU A 133 21.15 -3.04 15.47
N GLY A 134 21.34 -2.93 16.78
CA GLY A 134 20.28 -2.54 17.70
C GLY A 134 19.74 -1.14 17.38
N ARG A 135 20.63 -0.15 17.20
CA ARG A 135 20.24 1.23 16.92
C ARG A 135 19.48 1.41 15.61
N VAL A 136 19.84 0.66 14.56
CA VAL A 136 19.13 0.69 13.28
C VAL A 136 17.81 -0.07 13.39
N LYS A 137 17.76 -1.22 14.07
CA LYS A 137 16.50 -1.94 14.35
C LYS A 137 15.49 -1.08 15.09
N ASP A 138 15.88 -0.49 16.22
CA ASP A 138 15.03 0.35 17.06
C ASP A 138 14.42 1.54 16.28
N ARG A 139 15.11 1.98 15.22
CA ARG A 139 14.69 3.13 14.42
C ARG A 139 13.94 2.75 13.14
N CYS A 140 14.23 1.61 12.55
CA CYS A 140 13.79 1.27 11.19
C CYS A 140 12.86 0.06 11.11
N ASP A 141 12.90 -0.87 12.06
CA ASP A 141 12.01 -2.05 12.00
C ASP A 141 10.54 -1.59 12.06
N GLY A 142 9.70 -2.15 11.19
CA GLY A 142 8.27 -1.81 11.11
C GLY A 142 7.95 -0.50 10.38
N GLN A 143 8.96 0.22 9.88
CA GLN A 143 8.76 1.46 9.12
C GLN A 143 8.68 1.17 7.61
N ASP A 144 7.86 1.91 6.88
CA ASP A 144 7.87 1.93 5.40
C ASP A 144 9.01 2.78 4.83
N ARG A 145 9.52 3.73 5.64
CA ARG A 145 10.66 4.58 5.33
C ARG A 145 11.46 4.91 6.59
N CYS A 146 12.77 4.75 6.53
CA CYS A 146 13.67 5.07 7.63
C CYS A 146 14.80 6.02 7.20
N MET A 147 15.16 6.96 8.09
CA MET A 147 16.33 7.83 7.92
C MET A 147 17.26 7.69 9.12
N VAL A 148 18.52 7.35 8.85
CA VAL A 148 19.57 7.15 9.87
C VAL A 148 20.80 7.94 9.48
N MET A 149 21.27 8.83 10.35
CA MET A 149 22.52 9.55 10.14
C MET A 149 23.72 8.70 10.56
N ALA A 150 24.70 8.54 9.67
CA ALA A 150 25.94 7.82 9.93
C ALA A 150 26.94 8.70 10.73
N SER A 151 26.59 9.05 11.97
CA SER A 151 27.39 9.91 12.85
C SER A 151 27.84 9.18 14.12
N SER A 152 28.97 9.63 14.68
CA SER A 152 29.45 9.17 15.98
C SER A 152 28.54 9.60 17.14
N ASP A 153 27.64 10.57 16.91
CA ASP A 153 26.58 10.95 17.86
C ASP A 153 25.51 9.84 18.02
N ILE A 154 25.24 9.10 16.94
CA ILE A 154 24.27 8.01 16.90
C ILE A 154 24.94 6.69 17.26
N PHE A 155 26.15 6.49 16.75
CA PHE A 155 26.91 5.25 16.86
C PHE A 155 28.27 5.53 17.53
N PRO A 156 28.47 5.17 18.81
CA PRO A 156 29.71 5.48 19.52
C PRO A 156 30.97 5.06 18.76
N ASP A 157 31.96 5.95 18.70
CA ASP A 157 33.20 5.70 17.97
C ASP A 157 34.07 4.66 18.70
N ARG A 158 34.28 3.51 18.05
CA ARG A 158 35.12 2.42 18.54
C ARG A 158 36.51 2.40 17.90
N CYS A 159 36.73 3.18 16.84
CA CYS A 159 37.99 3.25 16.11
C CYS A 159 38.32 4.70 15.76
N PRO A 160 38.80 5.48 16.75
CA PRO A 160 39.21 6.86 16.53
C PRO A 160 40.28 6.94 15.41
N GLY A 161 40.23 7.99 14.60
CA GLY A 161 41.13 8.19 13.46
C GLY A 161 40.83 7.32 12.23
N THR A 162 39.91 6.34 12.33
CA THR A 162 39.41 5.60 11.17
C THR A 162 38.19 6.31 10.59
N TYR A 163 38.17 6.56 9.28
CA TYR A 163 36.98 7.06 8.60
C TYR A 163 35.95 5.94 8.47
N LYS A 164 34.74 6.15 8.99
CA LYS A 164 33.70 5.13 9.15
C LYS A 164 32.56 5.32 8.14
N TYR A 165 31.88 4.23 7.82
CA TYR A 165 30.62 4.21 7.07
C TYR A 165 29.59 3.32 7.78
N LEU A 166 28.32 3.57 7.49
CA LEU A 166 27.21 2.74 7.95
C LEU A 166 26.82 1.77 6.83
N ASP A 167 26.98 0.49 7.10
CA ASP A 167 26.55 -0.61 6.22
C ASP A 167 25.32 -1.29 6.84
N ILE A 168 24.29 -1.54 6.04
CA ILE A 168 22.99 -2.06 6.49
C ILE A 168 22.49 -3.11 5.50
N SER A 169 22.14 -4.28 6.02
CA SER A 169 21.39 -5.31 5.30
C SER A 169 19.95 -5.35 5.82
N TYR A 170 18.98 -5.23 4.92
CA TYR A 170 17.55 -5.22 5.26
C TYR A 170 16.71 -5.91 4.18
N SER A 171 15.48 -6.23 4.51
CA SER A 171 14.44 -6.64 3.56
C SER A 171 13.16 -5.87 3.81
N CYS A 172 12.33 -5.70 2.77
CA CYS A 172 10.95 -5.30 2.95
C CYS A 172 10.12 -6.58 3.15
N VAL A 173 9.44 -6.70 4.28
CA VAL A 173 8.57 -7.84 4.61
C VAL A 173 7.15 -7.34 4.76
N THR A 174 6.20 -8.13 4.29
CA THR A 174 4.79 -7.83 4.50
C THR A 174 4.42 -8.20 5.94
N GLU A 175 4.06 -7.21 6.74
CA GLU A 175 3.42 -7.45 8.04
C GLU A 175 1.89 -7.43 7.90
N MET A 176 1.23 -8.25 8.72
CA MET A 176 -0.22 -8.48 8.74
C MET A 176 -0.84 -7.95 10.02
#